data_AF-A0A954NXT4-F1
#
_entry.id   AF-A0A954NXT4-F1
#
_cell.length_a   1.000
_cell.length_b   1.000
_cell.length_c   1.000
_cell.angle_alpha   90.00
_cell.angle_beta   90.00
_cell.angle_gamma   90.00
#
_symmetry.space_group_name_H-M   'P 1'
#
loop_
_entity.id
_entity.type
_entity.pdbx_description
1 polymer ?
#
loop_
_entity_poly.entity_id
_entity_poly.type
_entity_poly.pdbx_seq_one_letter_code
_entity_poly.pdbx_strand_id
1 'polypeptide(L)'
;MTTCVVVDSHRLIKGPLHGGLVQHHHEESGWRTVHHDVTRYKGHRGHLEIIGQPGNPFAVDSVQDGTEPLADRPSDFLFVAQLVGLITDTDNEHITHKDIAQLFQKHLHLEITWDIDIALGERSGAHDGELFLADWIIHNPELFGVDEPVFQKRIQTIAAPFVEGRNTLLAQIHESSFTAPAITDVSGENEYVFIRGNWKKPSEEVPRRFLEVFSGESMCEDANYPDKEQIEIYSHRKHGYKLRFGTRQVEISGRWQLARWMVDPAKTPILPRVIVNRIWQHYLGVGLVSTPDDFGHMGRPPSHPELLDWLACELVRSGWSLKHIHQLILNSTAYRMSSESTSDGDTQPSTLNPQLYARMPIKRLEGEIIRDAMLLLSGRLDDRMEGRSVPVHLTSFMEGRGRPSESGPVDGAGRRSLYIAVRRNFPDP
;
A
#
# COMPACT_ATOMS: atom_id res chain seq x y z
N MET A 1 -19.23 48.68 -3.75
CA MET A 1 -18.83 47.54 -4.62
C MET A 1 -20.05 46.69 -4.97
N THR A 2 -20.08 46.02 -6.12
CA THR A 2 -21.13 45.05 -6.49
C THR A 2 -20.50 43.70 -6.78
N THR A 3 -21.05 42.62 -6.23
CA THR A 3 -20.66 41.23 -6.56
C THR A 3 -21.81 40.51 -7.26
N CYS A 4 -21.49 39.73 -8.29
CA CYS A 4 -22.48 39.06 -9.12
C CYS A 4 -22.02 37.66 -9.52
N VAL A 5 -22.86 36.64 -9.36
CA VAL A 5 -22.60 35.29 -9.89
C VAL A 5 -23.45 35.04 -11.14
N VAL A 6 -22.79 34.86 -12.28
CA VAL A 6 -23.42 34.58 -13.57
C VAL A 6 -23.39 33.07 -13.83
N VAL A 7 -24.55 32.43 -13.92
CA VAL A 7 -24.67 30.98 -14.15
C VAL A 7 -24.96 30.70 -15.62
N ASP A 8 -24.22 29.78 -16.25
CA ASP A 8 -24.35 29.33 -17.65
C ASP A 8 -24.48 30.49 -18.66
N SER A 9 -23.80 31.61 -18.42
CA SER A 9 -23.87 32.84 -19.22
C SER A 9 -25.25 33.51 -19.28
N HIS A 10 -26.20 33.12 -18.42
CA HIS A 10 -27.55 33.70 -18.34
C HIS A 10 -27.54 34.99 -17.50
N ARG A 11 -26.85 36.03 -17.98
CA ARG A 11 -26.91 37.36 -17.33
C ARG A 11 -28.22 38.10 -17.63
N LEU A 12 -28.97 37.67 -18.65
CA LEU A 12 -29.97 38.50 -19.34
C LEU A 12 -31.43 38.28 -18.94
N ILE A 13 -31.74 37.35 -18.03
CA ILE A 13 -33.12 37.14 -17.59
C ILE A 13 -33.28 37.75 -16.19
N LYS A 14 -33.74 39.02 -16.13
CA LYS A 14 -34.26 39.63 -14.90
C LYS A 14 -35.56 38.90 -14.50
N GLY A 15 -35.41 37.73 -13.92
CA GLY A 15 -36.48 36.96 -13.28
C GLY A 15 -36.26 36.90 -11.77
N PRO A 16 -37.31 36.65 -10.98
CA PRO A 16 -37.23 36.53 -9.51
C PRO A 16 -36.29 35.39 -9.04
N LEU A 17 -35.82 34.55 -9.97
CA LEU A 17 -34.96 33.39 -9.72
C LEU A 17 -33.48 33.75 -9.47
N HIS A 18 -32.98 34.86 -10.02
CA HIS A 18 -31.55 35.21 -9.98
C HIS A 18 -31.24 36.45 -9.12
N GLY A 19 -32.25 37.06 -8.48
CA GLY A 19 -32.08 38.28 -7.69
C GLY A 19 -31.12 38.15 -6.51
N GLY A 20 -31.00 36.96 -5.92
CA GLY A 20 -30.06 36.68 -4.82
C GLY A 20 -28.59 36.53 -5.22
N LEU A 21 -28.29 36.45 -6.53
CA LEU A 21 -26.92 36.31 -7.05
C LEU A 21 -26.25 37.66 -7.31
N VAL A 22 -26.95 38.78 -7.09
CA VAL A 22 -26.39 40.13 -7.21
C VAL A 22 -26.48 40.79 -5.85
N GLN A 23 -25.33 41.18 -5.30
CA GLN A 23 -25.27 41.86 -4.01
C GLN A 23 -24.57 43.21 -4.15
N HIS A 24 -25.16 44.22 -3.51
CA HIS A 24 -24.59 45.55 -3.42
C HIS A 24 -23.98 45.77 -2.05
N HIS A 25 -22.82 46.42 -2.03
CA HIS A 25 -22.02 46.60 -0.83
C HIS A 25 -21.67 48.08 -0.69
N HIS A 26 -22.10 48.67 0.43
CA HIS A 26 -21.83 50.06 0.78
C HIS A 26 -20.38 50.24 1.26
N GLU A 27 -19.91 51.47 1.19
CA GLU A 27 -18.58 51.85 1.68
C GLU A 27 -18.55 51.73 3.20
N GLU A 28 -17.80 50.75 3.69
CA GLU A 28 -17.49 50.56 5.10
C GLU A 28 -15.98 50.37 5.24
N SER A 29 -15.39 50.96 6.27
CA SER A 29 -13.96 50.83 6.55
C SER A 29 -13.66 49.45 7.14
N GLY A 30 -13.08 48.54 6.35
CA GLY A 30 -12.59 47.25 6.84
C GLY A 30 -12.67 46.11 5.80
N TRP A 31 -11.93 45.03 6.07
CA TRP A 31 -12.08 43.77 5.33
C TRP A 31 -13.34 43.05 5.77
N ARG A 32 -14.01 42.37 4.84
CA ARG A 32 -15.24 41.62 5.13
C ARG A 32 -15.41 40.45 4.16
N THR A 33 -16.03 39.40 4.67
CA THR A 33 -16.39 38.22 3.88
C THR A 33 -17.75 38.42 3.20
N VAL A 34 -17.85 38.08 1.92
CA VAL A 34 -19.10 38.17 1.13
C VAL A 34 -19.49 36.78 0.66
N HIS A 35 -20.73 36.36 0.93
CA HIS A 35 -21.22 35.02 0.64
C HIS A 35 -22.27 35.01 -0.47
N HIS A 36 -22.13 34.10 -1.43
CA HIS A 36 -23.14 33.81 -2.46
C HIS A 36 -23.66 32.39 -2.31
N ASP A 37 -24.95 32.22 -2.03
CA ASP A 37 -25.59 30.89 -2.04
C ASP A 37 -25.91 30.46 -3.48
N VAL A 38 -25.12 29.51 -3.97
CA VAL A 38 -25.25 28.93 -5.30
C VAL A 38 -25.79 27.49 -5.26
N THR A 39 -26.29 27.01 -4.12
CA THR A 39 -26.73 25.62 -3.91
C THR A 39 -27.74 25.17 -4.95
N ARG A 40 -28.64 26.08 -5.36
CA ARG A 40 -29.67 25.84 -6.38
C ARG A 40 -29.10 25.52 -7.77
N TYR A 41 -27.85 25.89 -8.05
CA TYR A 41 -27.20 25.77 -9.35
C TYR A 41 -26.13 24.68 -9.38
N LYS A 42 -26.19 23.70 -8.45
CA LYS A 42 -25.25 22.58 -8.40
C LYS A 42 -25.20 21.85 -9.74
N GLY A 43 -24.00 21.72 -10.31
CA GLY A 43 -23.76 21.10 -11.62
C GLY A 43 -23.72 22.08 -12.80
N HIS A 44 -24.04 23.36 -12.59
CA HIS A 44 -23.95 24.42 -13.61
C HIS A 44 -22.65 25.23 -13.47
N ARG A 45 -22.21 25.89 -14.55
CA ARG A 45 -21.01 26.74 -14.50
C ARG A 45 -21.35 28.13 -13.97
N GLY A 46 -20.70 28.55 -12.88
CA GLY A 46 -20.81 29.90 -12.33
C GLY A 46 -19.58 30.76 -12.66
N HIS A 47 -19.79 32.04 -12.95
CA HIS A 47 -18.74 33.05 -13.11
C HIS A 47 -18.97 34.19 -12.11
N LEU A 48 -18.00 34.45 -11.23
CA LEU A 48 -18.05 35.55 -10.27
C LEU A 48 -17.50 36.83 -10.91
N GLU A 49 -18.32 37.86 -10.99
CA GLU A 49 -17.94 39.22 -11.37
C GLU A 49 -17.90 40.13 -10.12
N ILE A 50 -16.80 40.85 -9.95
CA ILE A 50 -16.62 41.84 -8.89
C ILE A 50 -16.42 43.20 -9.54
N ILE A 51 -17.33 44.13 -9.26
CA ILE A 51 -17.41 45.43 -9.94
C ILE A 51 -17.21 46.54 -8.90
N GLY A 52 -16.11 47.28 -9.03
CA GLY A 52 -15.82 48.48 -8.24
C GLY A 52 -16.69 49.66 -8.65
N GLN A 53 -16.82 50.65 -7.76
CA GLN A 53 -17.42 51.92 -8.11
C GLN A 53 -16.34 52.87 -8.65
N PRO A 54 -16.62 53.67 -9.69
CA PRO A 54 -15.66 54.65 -10.19
C PRO A 54 -15.20 55.59 -9.08
N GLY A 55 -13.87 55.73 -8.92
CA GLY A 55 -13.28 56.59 -7.89
C GLY A 55 -13.10 55.95 -6.52
N ASN A 56 -13.56 54.71 -6.32
CA ASN A 56 -13.35 53.98 -5.08
C ASN A 56 -12.57 52.67 -5.35
N PRO A 57 -11.25 52.65 -5.09
CA PRO A 57 -10.44 51.45 -5.26
C PRO A 57 -10.84 50.39 -4.23
N PHE A 58 -10.88 49.14 -4.67
CA PHE A 58 -11.09 47.98 -3.79
C PHE A 58 -10.00 46.95 -4.04
N ALA A 59 -9.76 46.10 -3.06
CA ALA A 59 -8.89 44.95 -3.16
C ALA A 59 -9.69 43.68 -2.86
N VAL A 60 -9.30 42.58 -3.48
CA VAL A 60 -9.84 41.25 -3.22
C VAL A 60 -8.68 40.42 -2.71
N ASP A 61 -8.81 39.91 -1.50
CA ASP A 61 -7.81 39.06 -0.87
C ASP A 61 -7.86 37.65 -1.44
N SER A 62 -9.01 36.97 -1.30
CA SER A 62 -9.21 35.63 -1.82
C SER A 62 -10.64 35.39 -2.31
N VAL A 63 -10.80 34.37 -3.17
CA VAL A 63 -12.08 33.83 -3.62
C VAL A 63 -12.02 32.32 -3.48
N GLN A 64 -12.97 31.75 -2.74
CA GLN A 64 -13.02 30.31 -2.46
C GLN A 64 -14.45 29.79 -2.69
N ASP A 65 -14.54 28.54 -3.13
CA ASP A 65 -15.78 27.78 -3.21
C ASP A 65 -15.82 26.71 -2.11
N GLY A 66 -16.92 26.64 -1.36
CA GLY A 66 -17.02 25.72 -0.22
C GLY A 66 -18.41 25.68 0.38
N THR A 67 -18.65 24.67 1.21
CA THR A 67 -19.90 24.47 1.96
C THR A 67 -19.91 25.17 3.32
N GLU A 68 -18.75 25.65 3.79
CA GLU A 68 -18.57 26.31 5.07
C GLU A 68 -18.08 27.76 4.85
N PRO A 69 -18.55 28.72 5.66
CA PRO A 69 -18.03 30.08 5.60
C PRO A 69 -16.56 30.11 5.98
N LEU A 70 -15.78 30.93 5.27
CA LEU A 70 -14.40 31.26 5.64
C LEU A 70 -14.37 31.79 7.08
N ALA A 71 -13.50 31.24 7.92
CA ALA A 71 -13.15 31.86 9.18
C ALA A 71 -12.43 33.19 8.88
N ASP A 72 -12.80 34.27 9.56
CA ASP A 72 -12.13 35.58 9.44
C ASP A 72 -10.66 35.44 9.86
N ARG A 73 -9.75 35.12 8.93
CA ARG A 73 -8.31 35.09 9.21
C ARG A 73 -7.87 36.51 9.58
N PRO A 74 -7.12 36.74 10.67
CA PRO A 74 -6.43 38.00 10.89
C PRO A 74 -5.45 38.08 9.73
N SER A 75 -5.77 38.93 8.76
CA SER A 75 -4.98 39.07 7.54
C SER A 75 -3.50 39.26 7.87
N ASP A 76 -2.58 38.70 7.09
CA ASP A 76 -1.14 39.02 7.11
C ASP A 76 -0.88 40.55 7.10
N PHE A 77 -1.86 41.33 6.63
CA PHE A 77 -1.91 42.78 6.72
C PHE A 77 -1.89 43.35 8.14
N LEU A 78 -2.19 42.59 9.20
CA LEU A 78 -2.13 43.08 10.57
C LEU A 78 -0.68 43.39 10.98
N PHE A 79 0.26 42.53 10.56
CA PHE A 79 1.69 42.77 10.76
C PHE A 79 2.17 43.97 9.96
N VAL A 80 1.79 44.05 8.69
CA VAL A 80 2.18 45.16 7.82
C VAL A 80 1.62 46.48 8.36
N ALA A 81 0.36 46.50 8.80
CA ALA A 81 -0.26 47.69 9.39
C ALA A 81 0.39 48.09 10.72
N GLN A 82 0.73 47.13 11.59
CA GLN A 82 1.43 47.39 12.85
C GLN A 82 2.88 47.84 12.63
N LEU A 83 3.56 47.28 11.63
CA LEU A 83 4.92 47.66 11.23
C LEU A 83 4.93 49.06 10.62
N VAL A 84 3.98 49.36 9.72
CA VAL A 84 3.79 50.71 9.17
C VAL A 84 3.48 51.68 10.30
N GLY A 85 2.56 51.34 11.21
CA GLY A 85 2.27 52.13 12.40
C GLY A 85 3.54 52.44 13.21
N LEU A 86 4.33 51.42 13.54
CA LEU A 86 5.60 51.56 14.25
C LEU A 86 6.60 52.50 13.53
N ILE A 87 6.65 52.42 12.19
CA ILE A 87 7.55 53.21 11.33
C ILE A 87 7.06 54.65 11.12
N THR A 88 5.74 54.85 11.07
CA THR A 88 5.12 56.16 10.77
C THR A 88 4.77 56.97 12.01
N ASP A 89 4.91 56.38 13.21
CA ASP A 89 4.65 57.08 14.46
C ASP A 89 5.70 58.18 14.66
N THR A 90 5.26 59.44 14.58
CA THR A 90 6.13 60.62 14.58
C THR A 90 6.83 60.86 15.92
N ASP A 91 6.40 60.15 16.97
CA ASP A 91 6.98 60.22 18.31
C ASP A 91 8.11 59.17 18.53
N ASN A 92 8.29 58.22 17.61
CA ASN A 92 9.37 57.22 17.66
C ASN A 92 10.64 57.74 16.98
N GLU A 93 11.42 58.57 17.67
CA GLU A 93 12.63 59.15 17.08
C GLU A 93 13.68 58.10 16.66
N HIS A 94 13.75 56.93 17.33
CA HIS A 94 14.68 55.84 16.98
C HIS A 94 14.08 54.44 17.16
N ILE A 95 13.64 53.81 16.05
CA ILE A 95 13.27 52.39 16.03
C ILE A 95 14.55 51.55 16.07
N THR A 96 14.66 50.65 17.04
CA THR A 96 15.80 49.73 17.14
C THR A 96 15.46 48.38 16.51
N HIS A 97 16.50 47.60 16.14
CA HIS A 97 16.31 46.22 15.69
C HIS A 97 15.57 45.35 16.73
N LYS A 98 15.66 45.71 18.02
CA LYS A 98 14.99 45.00 19.11
C LYS A 98 13.48 45.22 19.09
N ASP A 99 13.03 46.43 18.75
CA ASP A 99 11.60 46.77 18.69
C ASP A 99 10.92 46.04 17.52
N ILE A 100 11.61 45.97 16.37
CA ILE A 100 11.16 45.20 15.20
C ILE A 100 11.10 43.70 15.53
N ALA A 101 12.14 43.17 16.21
CA ALA A 101 12.16 41.76 16.62
C ALA A 101 11.03 41.42 17.60
N GLN A 102 10.71 42.31 18.55
CA GLN A 102 9.59 42.14 19.47
C GLN A 102 8.24 42.18 18.77
N LEU A 103 8.06 43.06 17.78
CA LEU A 103 6.86 43.11 16.97
C LEU A 103 6.67 41.81 16.18
N PHE A 104 7.75 41.32 15.54
CA PHE A 104 7.73 40.07 14.79
C PHE A 104 7.41 38.87 15.70
N GLN A 105 8.02 38.80 16.89
CA GLN A 105 7.74 37.76 17.88
C GLN A 105 6.27 37.76 18.31
N LYS A 106 5.71 38.94 18.58
CA LYS A 106 4.30 39.08 18.96
C LYS A 106 3.35 38.65 17.84
N HIS A 107 3.67 38.99 16.59
CA HIS A 107 2.86 38.58 15.46
C HIS A 107 2.96 37.08 15.17
N LEU A 108 4.18 36.52 15.22
CA LEU A 108 4.40 35.07 15.13
C LEU A 108 3.60 34.30 16.20
N HIS A 109 3.51 34.82 17.43
CA HIS A 109 2.67 34.21 18.47
C HIS A 109 1.17 34.25 18.14
N LEU A 110 0.68 35.33 17.53
CA LEU A 110 -0.72 35.44 17.10
C LEU A 110 -1.04 34.43 15.99
N GLU A 111 -0.18 34.31 14.98
CA GLU A 111 -0.34 33.35 13.88
C GLU A 111 -0.28 31.90 14.38
N ILE A 112 0.70 31.57 15.23
CA ILE A 112 0.77 30.25 15.83
C ILE A 112 -0.49 29.93 16.65
N THR A 113 -1.00 30.89 17.42
CA THR A 113 -2.24 30.70 18.18
C THR A 113 -3.42 30.45 17.24
N TRP A 114 -3.46 31.15 16.11
CA TRP A 114 -4.49 30.98 15.09
C TRP A 114 -4.47 29.58 14.46
N ASP A 115 -3.29 29.12 14.05
CA ASP A 115 -3.10 27.80 13.43
C ASP A 115 -3.42 26.65 14.40
N ILE A 116 -3.07 26.81 15.68
CA ILE A 116 -3.43 25.86 16.76
C ILE A 116 -4.95 25.83 16.97
N ASP A 117 -5.63 26.98 17.03
CA ASP A 117 -7.09 27.06 17.20
C ASP A 117 -7.83 26.42 15.99
N ILE A 118 -7.29 26.55 14.78
CA ILE A 118 -7.79 25.89 13.56
C ILE A 118 -7.59 24.37 13.65
N ALA A 119 -6.39 23.92 14.00
CA ALA A 119 -6.04 22.50 13.98
C ALA A 119 -6.82 21.66 15.00
N LEU A 120 -7.29 22.30 16.07
CA LEU A 120 -7.97 21.65 17.19
C LEU A 120 -9.50 21.76 17.09
N GLY A 121 -10.01 22.23 15.94
CA GLY A 121 -11.44 22.22 15.62
C GLY A 121 -12.27 23.29 16.31
N GLU A 122 -11.65 24.24 17.01
CA GLU A 122 -12.33 25.44 17.50
C GLU A 122 -12.70 26.40 16.35
N ARG A 123 -12.12 26.20 15.17
CA ARG A 123 -12.46 26.89 13.92
C ARG A 123 -12.51 25.93 12.73
N SER A 124 -13.46 26.15 11.83
CA SER A 124 -13.63 25.40 10.58
C SER A 124 -12.75 25.94 9.45
N GLY A 125 -12.21 25.06 8.59
CA GLY A 125 -11.50 25.46 7.37
C GLY A 125 -9.99 25.19 7.31
N ALA A 126 -9.44 24.34 8.18
CA ALA A 126 -8.01 23.99 8.18
C ALA A 126 -7.57 23.32 6.87
N HIS A 127 -6.46 23.78 6.27
CA HIS A 127 -5.80 23.05 5.20
C HIS A 127 -4.79 22.02 5.76
N ASP A 128 -4.52 20.94 5.03
CA ASP A 128 -3.60 19.86 5.46
C ASP A 128 -2.22 20.38 5.90
N GLY A 129 -1.73 21.43 5.25
CA GLY A 129 -0.45 22.08 5.60
C GLY A 129 -0.49 22.82 6.94
N GLU A 130 -1.62 23.44 7.29
CA GLU A 130 -1.82 24.15 8.57
C GLU A 130 -1.93 23.14 9.73
N LEU A 131 -2.62 22.03 9.49
CA LEU A 131 -2.69 20.91 10.44
C LEU A 131 -1.29 20.31 10.69
N PHE A 132 -0.51 20.10 9.64
CA PHE A 132 0.87 19.62 9.76
C PHE A 132 1.76 20.59 10.53
N LEU A 133 1.63 21.89 10.26
CA LEU A 133 2.41 22.92 10.94
C LEU A 133 2.03 23.00 12.43
N ALA A 134 0.74 22.98 12.76
CA ALA A 134 0.25 22.97 14.14
C ALA A 134 0.73 21.73 14.91
N ASP A 135 0.68 20.54 14.29
CA ASP A 135 1.26 19.32 14.85
C ASP A 135 2.76 19.51 15.12
N TRP A 136 3.52 20.02 14.15
CA TRP A 136 4.95 20.28 14.32
C TRP A 136 5.25 21.28 15.44
N ILE A 137 4.44 22.34 15.57
CA ILE A 137 4.57 23.34 16.64
C ILE A 137 4.37 22.71 18.02
N ILE A 138 3.32 21.89 18.17
CA ILE A 138 3.02 21.18 19.43
C ILE A 138 4.18 20.26 19.84
N HIS A 139 4.90 19.71 18.86
CA HIS A 139 6.05 18.83 19.09
C HIS A 139 7.36 19.53 19.42
N ASN A 140 7.50 20.80 19.05
CA ASN A 140 8.75 21.54 19.23
C ASN A 140 8.51 22.89 19.92
N PRO A 141 7.80 22.94 21.06
CA PRO A 141 7.40 24.19 21.72
C PRO A 141 8.59 25.09 22.09
N GLU A 142 9.76 24.49 22.35
CA GLU A 142 11.02 25.17 22.65
C GLU A 142 11.57 26.01 21.48
N LEU A 143 11.25 25.65 20.23
CA LEU A 143 11.75 26.36 19.05
C LEU A 143 11.02 27.68 18.80
N PHE A 144 9.84 27.87 19.39
CA PHE A 144 9.02 29.07 19.19
C PHE A 144 9.23 30.12 20.27
N GLY A 145 10.23 29.93 21.16
CA GLY A 145 10.66 30.94 22.12
C GLY A 145 9.58 31.32 23.13
N VAL A 146 8.73 30.37 23.49
CA VAL A 146 7.54 30.67 24.29
C VAL A 146 7.83 30.52 25.79
N ASP A 147 8.54 31.49 26.31
CA ASP A 147 8.67 31.70 27.76
C ASP A 147 7.46 32.45 28.33
N GLU A 148 6.46 32.78 27.50
CA GLU A 148 5.24 33.43 27.94
C GLU A 148 4.31 32.42 28.67
N PRO A 149 4.00 32.62 29.96
CA PRO A 149 3.25 31.64 30.75
C PRO A 149 1.85 31.35 30.22
N VAL A 150 1.24 32.32 29.54
CA VAL A 150 -0.11 32.20 28.96
C VAL A 150 -0.13 31.16 27.85
N PHE A 151 0.87 31.19 26.98
CA PHE A 151 0.93 30.31 25.82
C PHE A 151 1.41 28.91 26.19
N GLN A 152 2.36 28.76 27.12
CA GLN A 152 2.73 27.43 27.65
C GLN A 152 1.53 26.72 28.28
N LYS A 153 0.76 27.43 29.11
CA LYS A 153 -0.45 26.90 29.74
C LYS A 153 -1.50 26.52 28.71
N ARG A 154 -1.60 27.28 27.61
CA ARG A 154 -2.56 27.03 26.54
C ARG A 154 -2.17 25.81 25.70
N ILE A 155 -0.91 25.67 25.26
CA ILE A 155 -0.42 24.44 24.60
C ILE A 155 -0.65 23.23 25.51
N GLN A 156 -0.29 23.32 26.79
CA GLN A 156 -0.48 22.20 27.73
C GLN A 156 -1.96 21.83 27.92
N THR A 157 -2.88 22.79 27.86
CA THR A 157 -4.32 22.52 28.04
C THR A 157 -4.95 21.96 26.76
N ILE A 158 -4.63 22.54 25.60
CA ILE A 158 -5.31 22.22 24.33
C ILE A 158 -4.66 21.04 23.61
N ALA A 159 -3.32 20.88 23.70
CA ALA A 159 -2.64 19.75 23.07
C ALA A 159 -2.74 18.45 23.88
N ALA A 160 -3.08 18.50 25.17
CA ALA A 160 -3.13 17.32 26.02
C ALA A 160 -4.06 16.20 25.49
N PRO A 161 -5.31 16.47 25.08
CA PRO A 161 -6.18 15.44 24.50
C PRO A 161 -5.64 14.85 23.19
N PHE A 162 -5.01 15.68 22.35
CA PHE A 162 -4.43 15.24 21.08
C PHE A 162 -3.19 14.37 21.29
N VAL A 163 -2.30 14.79 22.19
CA VAL A 163 -1.12 14.02 22.60
C VAL A 163 -1.53 12.70 23.25
N GLU A 164 -2.56 12.69 24.09
CA GLU A 164 -3.11 11.48 24.71
C GLU A 164 -3.74 10.53 23.66
N GLY A 165 -4.56 11.05 22.75
CA GLY A 165 -5.15 10.29 21.65
C GLY A 165 -4.08 9.69 20.73
N ARG A 166 -3.05 10.47 20.39
CA ARG A 166 -1.91 9.98 19.62
C ARG A 166 -1.14 8.92 20.36
N ASN A 167 -0.82 9.11 21.64
CA ASN A 167 -0.11 8.11 22.44
C ASN A 167 -0.91 6.81 22.52
N THR A 168 -2.25 6.91 22.57
CA THR A 168 -3.14 5.75 22.50
C THR A 168 -3.04 5.04 21.15
N LEU A 169 -2.99 5.77 20.04
CA LEU A 169 -2.81 5.22 18.69
C LEU A 169 -1.41 4.63 18.49
N LEU A 170 -0.37 5.32 18.96
CA LEU A 170 1.02 4.84 18.91
C LEU A 170 1.18 3.55 19.74
N ALA A 171 0.52 3.43 20.88
CA ALA A 171 0.51 2.22 21.68
C ALA A 171 -0.20 1.02 20.98
N GLN A 172 -1.02 1.29 19.96
CA GLN A 172 -1.62 0.24 19.12
C GLN A 172 -0.69 -0.18 17.97
N ILE A 173 0.39 0.57 17.70
CA ILE A 173 1.37 0.20 16.70
C ILE A 173 2.17 -0.98 17.24
N HIS A 174 2.00 -2.13 16.60
CA HIS A 174 2.87 -3.27 16.82
C HIS A 174 4.26 -2.99 16.23
N GLU A 175 5.21 -2.62 17.07
CA GLU A 175 6.62 -2.38 16.67
C GLU A 175 7.28 -3.63 16.04
N SER A 176 6.78 -4.81 16.38
CA SER A 176 7.13 -6.06 15.72
C SER A 176 6.31 -6.23 14.44
N SER A 177 6.88 -5.88 13.28
CA SER A 177 6.28 -6.21 11.98
C SER A 177 6.25 -7.72 11.78
N PHE A 178 5.04 -8.31 11.71
CA PHE A 178 4.83 -9.73 11.43
C PHE A 178 4.91 -10.08 9.93
N THR A 179 5.18 -9.12 9.05
CA THR A 179 5.01 -9.31 7.60
C THR A 179 6.32 -9.41 6.82
N ALA A 180 7.48 -9.09 7.40
CA ALA A 180 8.75 -9.21 6.71
C ALA A 180 9.92 -9.52 7.67
N PRO A 181 10.53 -10.72 7.60
CA PRO A 181 11.82 -10.95 8.21
C PRO A 181 12.89 -10.27 7.33
N ALA A 182 13.75 -9.46 7.94
CA ALA A 182 14.97 -9.00 7.27
C ALA A 182 15.98 -10.15 7.23
N ILE A 183 16.54 -10.44 6.05
CA ILE A 183 17.58 -11.44 5.84
C ILE A 183 18.91 -10.73 5.58
N THR A 184 19.96 -11.09 6.32
CA THR A 184 21.35 -10.71 6.05
C THR A 184 22.18 -11.96 5.83
N ASP A 185 22.74 -12.13 4.63
CA ASP A 185 23.65 -13.22 4.29
C ASP A 185 25.10 -12.75 4.51
N VAL A 186 25.87 -13.43 5.36
CA VAL A 186 27.30 -13.18 5.56
C VAL A 186 28.02 -14.54 5.55
N SER A 187 29.23 -14.58 4.97
CA SER A 187 29.95 -15.84 4.71
C SER A 187 30.37 -16.59 5.99
N GLY A 188 30.74 -17.87 5.80
CA GLY A 188 31.09 -18.81 6.86
C GLY A 188 32.54 -18.78 7.34
N GLU A 189 33.33 -17.81 6.89
CA GLU A 189 34.70 -17.54 7.32
C GLU A 189 34.73 -16.20 8.05
N ASN A 190 35.73 -15.99 8.91
CA ASN A 190 35.98 -14.63 9.37
C ASN A 190 36.49 -13.83 8.16
N GLU A 191 35.84 -12.72 7.82
CA GLU A 191 36.17 -11.94 6.63
C GLU A 191 36.91 -10.64 6.97
N TYR A 192 37.78 -10.20 6.08
CA TYR A 192 38.48 -8.93 6.22
C TYR A 192 37.73 -7.80 5.51
N VAL A 193 37.60 -6.63 6.14
CA VAL A 193 37.06 -5.43 5.47
C VAL A 193 38.04 -4.96 4.39
N PHE A 194 37.65 -4.95 3.12
CA PHE A 194 38.54 -4.50 2.04
C PHE A 194 38.54 -2.98 1.88
N ILE A 195 39.71 -2.35 1.95
CA ILE A 195 39.84 -0.90 1.76
C ILE A 195 39.47 -0.54 0.31
N ARG A 196 38.32 0.11 0.14
CA ARG A 196 37.72 0.46 -1.16
C ARG A 196 37.47 -0.77 -2.06
N GLY A 197 37.09 -1.91 -1.48
CA GLY A 197 36.74 -3.14 -2.22
C GLY A 197 37.92 -3.86 -2.88
N ASN A 198 39.16 -3.47 -2.59
CA ASN A 198 40.34 -4.09 -3.15
C ASN A 198 40.77 -5.31 -2.31
N TRP A 199 40.53 -6.52 -2.83
CA TRP A 199 40.85 -7.79 -2.17
C TRP A 199 42.34 -7.99 -1.81
N LYS A 200 43.25 -7.17 -2.37
CA LYS A 200 44.68 -7.18 -2.04
C LYS A 200 45.06 -6.26 -0.88
N LYS A 201 44.13 -5.46 -0.35
CA LYS A 201 44.33 -4.58 0.83
C LYS A 201 43.27 -4.86 1.92
N PRO A 202 43.37 -5.99 2.62
CA PRO A 202 42.51 -6.30 3.76
C PRO A 202 42.78 -5.34 4.94
N SER A 203 41.73 -4.97 5.66
CA SER A 203 41.72 -4.20 6.91
C SER A 203 41.53 -5.15 8.09
N GLU A 204 40.62 -4.86 9.03
CA GLU A 204 40.30 -5.71 10.18
C GLU A 204 39.44 -6.94 9.83
N GLU A 205 39.58 -8.00 10.63
CA GLU A 205 38.92 -9.30 10.49
C GLU A 205 37.61 -9.36 11.31
N VAL A 206 36.52 -9.85 10.71
CA VAL A 206 35.17 -9.86 11.27
C VAL A 206 34.66 -11.31 11.38
N PRO A 207 34.23 -11.80 12.56
CA PRO A 207 33.90 -13.21 12.73
C PRO A 207 32.58 -13.69 12.08
N ARG A 208 32.56 -14.95 11.62
CA ARG A 208 31.39 -15.56 10.94
C ARG A 208 30.13 -15.57 11.81
N ARG A 209 28.95 -15.38 11.20
CA ARG A 209 27.63 -15.64 11.81
C ARG A 209 26.69 -16.28 10.79
N PHE A 210 25.79 -17.17 11.22
CA PHE A 210 24.75 -17.71 10.33
C PHE A 210 23.66 -16.67 10.07
N LEU A 211 22.85 -16.93 9.04
CA LEU A 211 21.64 -16.20 8.68
C LEU A 211 20.65 -16.25 9.87
N GLU A 212 20.79 -15.29 10.78
CA GLU A 212 19.98 -15.13 11.98
C GLU A 212 18.78 -14.25 11.63
N VAL A 213 17.59 -14.83 11.71
CA VAL A 213 16.36 -14.03 11.71
C VAL A 213 16.29 -13.35 13.06
N PHE A 214 16.65 -12.07 13.13
CA PHE A 214 16.42 -11.23 14.30
C PHE A 214 14.93 -10.89 14.41
N SER A 215 14.07 -11.90 14.60
CA SER A 215 12.76 -11.64 15.18
C SER A 215 12.95 -11.48 16.68
N GLY A 216 12.37 -10.44 17.28
CA GLY A 216 12.44 -10.17 18.72
C GLY A 216 12.14 -11.40 19.58
N GLU A 217 12.62 -11.37 20.82
CA GLU A 217 12.83 -12.49 21.77
C GLU A 217 11.68 -13.49 22.01
N SER A 218 10.50 -13.32 21.42
CA SER A 218 9.25 -13.99 21.79
C SER A 218 8.80 -15.18 20.92
N MET A 219 9.54 -15.60 19.88
CA MET A 219 9.06 -16.66 18.97
C MET A 219 9.09 -18.10 19.54
N CYS A 220 9.73 -18.35 20.69
CA CYS A 220 10.01 -19.71 21.18
C CYS A 220 9.07 -20.27 22.27
N GLU A 221 8.09 -19.51 22.77
CA GLU A 221 7.31 -19.89 23.97
C GLU A 221 5.84 -20.28 23.72
N ASP A 222 5.46 -20.71 22.51
CA ASP A 222 4.10 -21.22 22.29
C ASP A 222 3.92 -22.63 22.90
N ALA A 223 3.34 -22.69 24.10
CA ALA A 223 3.10 -23.91 24.90
C ALA A 223 2.00 -24.85 24.36
N ASN A 224 1.31 -24.48 23.28
CA ASN A 224 0.13 -25.20 22.76
C ASN A 224 0.44 -26.18 21.61
N TYR A 225 1.71 -26.47 21.31
CA TYR A 225 2.05 -27.32 20.16
C TYR A 225 2.60 -28.69 20.58
N PRO A 226 2.16 -29.81 19.97
CA PRO A 226 2.56 -31.15 20.36
C PRO A 226 4.08 -31.32 20.38
N ASP A 227 4.54 -32.04 21.40
CA ASP A 227 5.93 -32.26 21.72
C ASP A 227 6.77 -32.71 20.52
N LYS A 228 8.03 -32.25 20.54
CA LYS A 228 9.08 -32.38 19.52
C LYS A 228 9.49 -33.84 19.21
N GLU A 229 8.77 -34.84 19.73
CA GLU A 229 9.08 -36.27 19.61
C GLU A 229 8.48 -36.95 18.37
N GLN A 230 7.51 -36.35 17.67
CA GLN A 230 6.79 -37.02 16.57
C GLN A 230 7.27 -36.74 15.13
N ILE A 231 8.38 -36.02 14.93
CA ILE A 231 8.83 -35.67 13.56
C ILE A 231 9.92 -36.64 13.08
N GLU A 232 9.52 -37.75 12.46
CA GLU A 232 10.43 -38.61 11.71
C GLU A 232 10.73 -37.99 10.33
N ILE A 233 11.90 -37.35 10.20
CA ILE A 233 12.41 -36.86 8.92
C ILE A 233 13.21 -37.98 8.24
N TYR A 234 12.66 -38.57 7.17
CA TYR A 234 13.37 -39.55 6.34
C TYR A 234 14.48 -38.87 5.53
N SER A 235 15.73 -39.09 5.93
CA SER A 235 16.93 -38.66 5.19
C SER A 235 17.55 -39.84 4.45
N HIS A 236 17.32 -39.93 3.14
CA HIS A 236 18.07 -40.79 2.23
C HIS A 236 19.26 -40.00 1.67
N ARG A 237 20.43 -40.04 2.34
CA ARG A 237 21.78 -40.07 1.74
C ARG A 237 22.89 -40.02 2.80
N LYS A 238 23.72 -41.06 2.76
CA LYS A 238 25.09 -41.33 3.22
C LYS A 238 26.06 -40.17 3.60
N HIS A 239 25.68 -39.12 4.33
CA HIS A 239 26.62 -38.30 5.11
C HIS A 239 26.00 -37.95 6.46
N GLY A 240 26.50 -38.58 7.52
CA GLY A 240 25.88 -38.60 8.83
C GLY A 240 26.04 -37.29 9.59
N TYR A 241 24.91 -36.75 10.05
CA TYR A 241 24.84 -35.98 11.29
C TYR A 241 23.88 -36.72 12.23
N LYS A 242 24.38 -37.12 13.40
CA LYS A 242 23.58 -37.78 14.44
C LYS A 242 22.89 -36.72 15.28
N LEU A 243 21.57 -36.68 15.27
CA LEU A 243 20.78 -36.04 16.34
C LEU A 243 20.42 -37.11 17.38
N ARG A 244 20.66 -36.82 18.66
CA ARG A 244 20.19 -37.62 19.79
C ARG A 244 19.32 -36.73 20.68
N PHE A 245 18.11 -37.20 20.98
CA PHE A 245 17.18 -36.55 21.91
C PHE A 245 17.56 -36.90 23.36
N GLY A 246 17.55 -35.89 24.24
CA GLY A 246 17.97 -35.95 25.64
C GLY A 246 19.01 -34.88 26.00
N THR A 247 18.76 -34.12 27.09
CA THR A 247 19.56 -33.05 27.74
C THR A 247 20.84 -32.56 27.04
N ARG A 248 20.71 -32.06 25.81
CA ARG A 248 21.77 -31.28 25.14
C ARG A 248 21.16 -30.30 24.15
N GLN A 249 21.68 -29.08 24.21
CA GLN A 249 21.31 -27.92 23.39
C GLN A 249 21.45 -28.27 21.91
N VAL A 250 20.36 -28.12 21.15
CA VAL A 250 20.36 -28.28 19.70
C VAL A 250 20.29 -26.89 19.09
N GLU A 251 21.39 -26.43 18.49
CA GLU A 251 21.37 -25.27 17.61
C GLU A 251 20.63 -25.67 16.33
N ILE A 252 19.37 -25.25 16.26
CA ILE A 252 18.51 -25.45 15.08
C ILE A 252 18.91 -24.38 14.06
N SER A 253 19.15 -24.77 12.81
CA SER A 253 19.31 -23.83 11.70
C SER A 253 18.09 -22.90 11.67
N GLY A 254 18.29 -21.59 11.82
CA GLY A 254 17.22 -20.57 11.75
C GLY A 254 16.32 -20.66 10.52
N ARG A 255 16.71 -21.43 9.49
CA ARG A 255 15.90 -21.78 8.32
C ARG A 255 14.66 -22.60 8.66
N TRP A 256 14.70 -23.48 9.66
CA TRP A 256 13.52 -24.24 10.07
C TRP A 256 12.52 -23.36 10.80
N GLN A 257 12.99 -22.49 11.70
CA GLN A 257 12.16 -21.47 12.35
C GLN A 257 11.57 -20.51 11.33
N LEU A 258 12.38 -20.05 10.35
CA LEU A 258 11.90 -19.21 9.25
C LEU A 258 10.84 -19.92 8.41
N ALA A 259 11.09 -21.16 7.99
CA ALA A 259 10.11 -21.93 7.22
C ALA A 259 8.81 -22.13 8.02
N ARG A 260 8.92 -22.46 9.31
CA ARG A 260 7.78 -22.62 10.22
C ARG A 260 7.00 -21.33 10.39
N TRP A 261 7.69 -20.20 10.51
CA TRP A 261 7.09 -18.88 10.60
C TRP A 261 6.37 -18.50 9.30
N MET A 262 7.02 -18.70 8.14
CA MET A 262 6.44 -18.39 6.83
C MET A 262 5.16 -19.18 6.54
N VAL A 263 5.05 -20.41 7.06
CA VAL A 263 3.87 -21.26 6.88
C VAL A 263 2.84 -21.14 8.01
N ASP A 264 3.12 -20.35 9.06
CA ASP A 264 2.19 -20.14 10.16
C ASP A 264 1.14 -19.11 9.72
N PRO A 265 -0.12 -19.52 9.50
CA PRO A 265 -1.16 -18.62 9.01
C PRO A 265 -1.60 -17.57 10.04
N ALA A 266 -1.34 -17.79 11.33
CA ALA A 266 -1.60 -16.80 12.37
C ALA A 266 -0.56 -15.66 12.33
N LYS A 267 0.66 -15.96 11.87
CA LYS A 267 1.77 -15.01 11.80
C LYS A 267 1.94 -14.41 10.40
N THR A 268 1.66 -15.19 9.36
CA THR A 268 1.91 -14.84 7.96
C THR A 268 0.70 -15.21 7.08
N PRO A 269 -0.32 -14.33 6.99
CA PRO A 269 -1.55 -14.60 6.22
C PRO A 269 -1.36 -14.53 4.69
N ILE A 270 -0.19 -14.07 4.23
CA ILE A 270 0.07 -13.85 2.80
C ILE A 270 0.26 -15.16 2.03
N LEU A 271 0.91 -16.17 2.64
CA LEU A 271 1.18 -17.44 1.99
C LEU A 271 -0.10 -18.17 1.52
N PRO A 272 -1.13 -18.38 2.38
CA PRO A 272 -2.35 -19.03 1.93
C PRO A 272 -3.06 -18.22 0.84
N ARG A 273 -3.07 -16.88 0.91
CA ARG A 273 -3.61 -15.99 -0.13
C ARG A 273 -2.89 -16.19 -1.48
N VAL A 274 -1.56 -16.25 -1.47
CA VAL A 274 -0.76 -16.48 -2.68
C VAL A 274 -1.08 -17.84 -3.30
N ILE A 275 -1.16 -18.90 -2.50
CA ILE A 275 -1.45 -20.25 -3.00
C ILE A 275 -2.83 -20.31 -3.64
N VAL A 276 -3.87 -19.86 -2.95
CA VAL A 276 -5.23 -19.93 -3.51
C VAL A 276 -5.39 -19.03 -4.73
N ASN A 277 -4.71 -17.87 -4.77
CA ASN A 277 -4.71 -17.00 -5.94
C ASN A 277 -4.06 -17.68 -7.16
N ARG A 278 -2.95 -18.40 -6.96
CA ARG A 278 -2.31 -19.16 -8.05
C ARG A 278 -3.21 -20.29 -8.55
N ILE A 279 -3.84 -21.05 -7.65
CA ILE A 279 -4.80 -22.09 -8.03
C ILE A 279 -5.96 -21.49 -8.82
N TRP A 280 -6.54 -20.40 -8.32
CA TRP A 280 -7.61 -19.66 -8.99
C TRP A 280 -7.19 -19.20 -10.39
N GLN A 281 -6.01 -18.58 -10.50
CA GLN A 281 -5.45 -18.13 -11.77
C GLN A 281 -5.25 -19.28 -12.76
N HIS A 282 -4.79 -20.46 -12.32
CA HIS A 282 -4.64 -21.61 -13.22
C HIS A 282 -5.98 -22.08 -13.81
N TYR A 283 -7.07 -22.02 -13.03
CA TYR A 283 -8.38 -22.43 -13.52
C TYR A 283 -9.06 -21.35 -14.37
N LEU A 284 -9.07 -20.11 -13.89
CA LEU A 284 -9.85 -19.01 -14.46
C LEU A 284 -9.00 -18.05 -15.31
N GLY A 285 -7.72 -18.35 -15.54
CA GLY A 285 -6.79 -17.58 -16.38
C GLY A 285 -6.24 -16.31 -15.72
N VAL A 286 -7.03 -15.65 -14.86
CA VAL A 286 -6.64 -14.44 -14.13
C VAL A 286 -6.89 -14.65 -12.64
N GLY A 287 -5.88 -14.33 -11.82
CA GLY A 287 -5.98 -14.37 -10.37
C GLY A 287 -6.94 -13.30 -9.82
N LEU A 288 -7.44 -13.54 -8.62
CA LEU A 288 -8.14 -12.53 -7.82
C LEU A 288 -7.24 -11.30 -7.61
N VAL A 289 -5.96 -11.55 -7.34
CA VAL A 289 -4.88 -10.57 -7.48
C VAL A 289 -4.18 -10.82 -8.82
N SER A 290 -4.23 -9.83 -9.73
CA SER A 290 -3.64 -9.97 -11.07
C SER A 290 -2.11 -10.00 -11.10
N THR A 291 -1.46 -9.61 -10.00
CA THR A 291 -0.01 -9.66 -9.79
C THR A 291 0.35 -10.81 -8.84
N PRO A 292 0.43 -12.07 -9.32
CA PRO A 292 0.62 -13.23 -8.44
C PRO A 292 1.95 -13.26 -7.69
N ASP A 293 2.92 -12.46 -8.12
CA ASP A 293 4.25 -12.32 -7.51
C ASP A 293 4.35 -11.12 -6.56
N ASP A 294 3.33 -10.24 -6.50
CA ASP A 294 3.33 -9.04 -5.65
C ASP A 294 1.96 -8.83 -4.99
N PHE A 295 1.92 -9.12 -3.69
CA PHE A 295 0.78 -8.91 -2.79
C PHE A 295 1.02 -7.71 -1.84
N GLY A 296 2.11 -6.97 -2.05
CA GLY A 296 2.47 -5.78 -1.28
C GLY A 296 1.88 -4.50 -1.88
N HIS A 297 2.38 -3.36 -1.42
CA HIS A 297 1.91 -2.03 -1.85
C HIS A 297 2.10 -1.74 -3.34
N MET A 298 3.06 -2.41 -3.99
CA MET A 298 3.35 -2.27 -5.42
C MET A 298 2.49 -3.23 -6.29
N GLY A 299 1.84 -4.20 -5.65
CA GLY A 299 0.91 -5.12 -6.29
C GLY A 299 -0.45 -4.48 -6.56
N ARG A 300 -1.27 -5.14 -7.39
CA ARG A 300 -2.66 -4.71 -7.59
C ARG A 300 -3.55 -5.20 -6.45
N PRO A 301 -4.57 -4.42 -6.03
CA PRO A 301 -5.54 -4.89 -5.05
C PRO A 301 -6.32 -6.11 -5.58
N PRO A 302 -6.79 -7.00 -4.69
CA PRO A 302 -7.65 -8.11 -5.07
C PRO A 302 -8.98 -7.61 -5.64
N SER A 303 -9.45 -8.22 -6.73
CA SER A 303 -10.77 -7.93 -7.31
C SER A 303 -11.91 -8.29 -6.37
N HIS A 304 -11.77 -9.40 -5.63
CA HIS A 304 -12.73 -9.90 -4.64
C HIS A 304 -11.99 -10.26 -3.34
N PRO A 305 -11.73 -9.28 -2.45
CA PRO A 305 -10.95 -9.50 -1.23
C PRO A 305 -11.58 -10.53 -0.29
N GLU A 306 -12.90 -10.46 -0.08
CA GLU A 306 -13.60 -11.38 0.82
C GLU A 306 -13.52 -12.84 0.34
N LEU A 307 -13.62 -13.08 -0.97
CA LEU A 307 -13.49 -14.41 -1.56
C LEU A 307 -12.06 -14.94 -1.41
N LEU A 308 -11.06 -14.09 -1.65
CA LEU A 308 -9.66 -14.45 -1.47
C LEU A 308 -9.38 -14.86 -0.03
N ASP A 309 -9.89 -14.08 0.93
CA ASP A 309 -9.73 -14.33 2.35
C ASP A 309 -10.47 -15.60 2.80
N TRP A 310 -11.68 -15.81 2.30
CA TRP A 310 -12.43 -17.03 2.56
C TRP A 310 -11.70 -18.27 2.05
N LEU A 311 -11.19 -18.26 0.82
CA LEU A 311 -10.43 -19.37 0.26
C LEU A 311 -9.12 -19.62 1.02
N ALA A 312 -8.41 -18.55 1.43
CA ALA A 312 -7.18 -18.65 2.21
C ALA A 312 -7.44 -19.27 3.59
N CYS A 313 -8.48 -18.82 4.29
CA CYS A 313 -8.92 -19.41 5.56
C CYS A 313 -9.34 -20.87 5.38
N GLU A 314 -10.04 -21.22 4.30
CA GLU A 314 -10.46 -22.59 4.03
C GLU A 314 -9.28 -23.52 3.73
N LEU A 315 -8.25 -23.03 3.04
CA LEU A 315 -7.02 -23.78 2.80
C LEU A 315 -6.34 -24.14 4.13
N VAL A 316 -6.26 -23.19 5.06
CA VAL A 316 -5.70 -23.41 6.39
C VAL A 316 -6.58 -24.39 7.20
N ARG A 317 -7.89 -24.16 7.22
CA ARG A 317 -8.87 -24.97 7.98
C ARG A 317 -8.92 -26.42 7.51
N SER A 318 -8.72 -26.66 6.22
CA SER A 318 -8.65 -28.00 5.62
C SER A 318 -7.29 -28.68 5.77
N GLY A 319 -6.36 -28.12 6.56
CA GLY A 319 -5.04 -28.69 6.79
C GLY A 319 -4.13 -28.60 5.57
N TRP A 320 -4.21 -27.51 4.81
CA TRP A 320 -3.45 -27.27 3.58
C TRP A 320 -3.77 -28.26 2.44
N SER A 321 -4.98 -28.82 2.44
CA SER A 321 -5.41 -29.74 1.39
C SER A 321 -5.66 -29.01 0.08
N LEU A 322 -4.68 -29.02 -0.83
CA LEU A 322 -4.83 -28.45 -2.16
C LEU A 322 -5.99 -29.10 -2.92
N LYS A 323 -6.15 -30.43 -2.80
CA LYS A 323 -7.24 -31.18 -3.43
C LYS A 323 -8.62 -30.66 -3.03
N HIS A 324 -8.79 -30.28 -1.77
CA HIS A 324 -10.04 -29.70 -1.27
C HIS A 324 -10.34 -28.35 -1.95
N ILE A 325 -9.35 -27.46 -2.03
CA ILE A 325 -9.49 -26.17 -2.71
C ILE A 325 -9.77 -26.34 -4.21
N HIS A 326 -9.07 -27.26 -4.88
CA HIS A 326 -9.35 -27.60 -6.28
C HIS A 326 -10.81 -28.02 -6.46
N GLN A 327 -11.34 -28.91 -5.60
CA GLN A 327 -12.74 -29.34 -5.66
C GLN A 327 -13.73 -28.21 -5.42
N LEU A 328 -13.46 -27.32 -4.46
CA LEU A 328 -14.31 -26.15 -4.22
C LEU A 328 -14.41 -25.24 -5.44
N ILE A 329 -13.27 -24.91 -6.05
CA ILE A 329 -13.22 -24.04 -7.23
C ILE A 329 -13.91 -24.72 -8.42
N LEU A 330 -13.60 -26.00 -8.70
CA LEU A 330 -14.18 -26.73 -9.82
C LEU A 330 -15.70 -26.93 -9.71
N ASN A 331 -16.24 -26.99 -8.50
CA ASN A 331 -17.68 -27.08 -8.24
C ASN A 331 -18.37 -25.72 -8.10
N SER A 332 -17.63 -24.61 -8.13
CA SER A 332 -18.21 -23.27 -8.04
C SER A 332 -19.09 -22.94 -9.24
N THR A 333 -20.00 -21.99 -9.08
CA THR A 333 -20.76 -21.44 -10.20
C THR A 333 -19.82 -20.76 -11.19
N ALA A 334 -18.87 -19.96 -10.69
CA ALA A 334 -17.92 -19.20 -11.51
C ALA A 334 -17.14 -20.08 -12.50
N TYR A 335 -16.66 -21.26 -12.06
CA TYR A 335 -15.94 -22.19 -12.93
C TYR A 335 -16.85 -22.89 -13.97
N ARG A 336 -18.13 -23.10 -13.64
CA ARG A 336 -19.10 -23.83 -14.48
C ARG A 336 -19.88 -22.93 -15.45
N MET A 337 -19.59 -21.63 -15.49
CA MET A 337 -20.22 -20.71 -16.44
C MET A 337 -19.83 -21.03 -17.88
N SER A 338 -20.73 -20.73 -18.82
CA SER A 338 -20.42 -20.83 -20.25
C SER A 338 -19.45 -19.72 -20.68
N SER A 339 -18.65 -19.99 -21.72
CA SER A 339 -17.87 -18.97 -22.42
C SER A 339 -18.62 -18.37 -23.62
N GLU A 340 -19.78 -18.93 -24.00
CA GLU A 340 -20.58 -18.46 -25.13
C GLU A 340 -21.17 -17.07 -24.88
N SER A 341 -21.24 -16.26 -25.93
CA SER A 341 -21.86 -14.92 -25.87
C SER A 341 -23.37 -15.06 -26.05
N THR A 342 -24.16 -14.53 -25.12
CA THR A 342 -25.64 -14.64 -25.14
C THR A 342 -26.36 -13.50 -25.87
N SER A 343 -25.67 -12.46 -26.36
CA SER A 343 -26.31 -11.37 -27.11
C SER A 343 -25.45 -10.76 -28.23
N ASP A 344 -26.10 -10.29 -29.31
CA ASP A 344 -25.49 -9.58 -30.46
C ASP A 344 -24.90 -8.20 -30.08
N GLY A 345 -25.21 -7.70 -28.88
CA GLY A 345 -24.68 -6.43 -28.34
C GLY A 345 -23.51 -6.61 -27.37
N ASP A 346 -23.19 -7.85 -26.98
CA ASP A 346 -22.06 -8.11 -26.09
C ASP A 346 -20.75 -7.90 -26.84
N THR A 347 -20.10 -6.84 -26.41
CA THR A 347 -18.91 -6.25 -26.98
C THR A 347 -17.82 -7.33 -27.12
N GLN A 348 -17.02 -7.21 -28.20
CA GLN A 348 -15.88 -8.07 -28.55
C GLN A 348 -15.22 -8.72 -27.33
N PRO A 349 -14.86 -10.03 -27.35
CA PRO A 349 -14.28 -10.74 -26.21
C PRO A 349 -13.13 -10.02 -25.48
N SER A 350 -12.41 -9.15 -26.18
CA SER A 350 -11.34 -8.28 -25.68
C SER A 350 -11.77 -7.13 -24.76
N THR A 351 -13.06 -6.83 -24.66
CA THR A 351 -13.60 -5.65 -23.92
C THR A 351 -14.22 -6.00 -22.58
N LEU A 352 -14.53 -7.29 -22.34
CA LEU A 352 -15.10 -7.73 -21.06
C LEU A 352 -13.97 -7.93 -20.05
N ASN A 353 -14.04 -7.25 -18.91
CA ASN A 353 -13.06 -7.45 -17.84
C ASN A 353 -13.20 -8.88 -17.27
N PRO A 354 -12.20 -9.76 -17.43
CA PRO A 354 -12.28 -11.16 -16.99
C PRO A 354 -12.39 -11.30 -15.47
N GLN A 355 -12.03 -10.27 -14.71
CA GLN A 355 -12.11 -10.27 -13.25
C GLN A 355 -13.53 -10.10 -12.72
N LEU A 356 -14.51 -9.74 -13.57
CA LEU A 356 -15.92 -9.65 -13.16
C LEU A 356 -16.63 -11.01 -13.20
N TYR A 357 -15.99 -12.05 -13.75
CA TYR A 357 -16.52 -13.42 -13.84
C TYR A 357 -17.95 -13.50 -14.39
N ALA A 358 -18.34 -12.58 -15.29
CA ALA A 358 -19.66 -12.59 -15.94
C ALA A 358 -19.84 -13.77 -16.91
N ARG A 359 -18.73 -14.40 -17.33
CA ARG A 359 -18.65 -15.63 -18.12
C ARG A 359 -17.31 -16.30 -17.89
N MET A 360 -17.17 -17.56 -18.31
CA MET A 360 -15.88 -18.26 -18.24
C MET A 360 -14.91 -17.65 -19.27
N PRO A 361 -13.74 -17.12 -18.86
CA PRO A 361 -12.78 -16.53 -19.79
C PRO A 361 -12.13 -17.60 -20.68
N ILE A 362 -11.95 -17.25 -21.95
CA ILE A 362 -11.20 -18.08 -22.90
C ILE A 362 -9.72 -18.02 -22.50
N LYS A 363 -9.10 -19.18 -22.28
CA LYS A 363 -7.68 -19.27 -21.92
C LYS A 363 -6.91 -20.13 -22.91
N ARG A 364 -5.63 -19.83 -23.04
CA ARG A 364 -4.69 -20.66 -23.79
C ARG A 364 -4.44 -21.95 -23.00
N LEU A 365 -4.51 -23.09 -23.67
CA LEU A 365 -4.13 -24.37 -23.09
C LEU A 365 -2.61 -24.54 -23.13
N GLU A 366 -2.08 -25.14 -22.06
CA GLU A 366 -0.68 -25.58 -21.99
C GLU A 366 -0.46 -26.78 -22.94
N GLY A 367 0.77 -26.93 -23.44
CA GLY A 367 1.09 -27.96 -24.43
C GLY A 367 0.89 -29.37 -23.88
N GLU A 368 1.16 -29.55 -22.59
CA GLU A 368 0.99 -30.76 -21.80
C GLU A 368 -0.47 -31.22 -21.79
N ILE A 369 -1.40 -30.27 -21.62
CA ILE A 369 -2.85 -30.56 -21.63
C ILE A 369 -3.28 -31.03 -23.01
N ILE A 370 -2.80 -30.37 -24.07
CA ILE A 370 -3.13 -30.71 -25.46
C ILE A 370 -2.61 -32.11 -25.78
N ARG A 371 -1.37 -32.41 -25.40
CA ARG A 371 -0.75 -33.73 -25.60
C ARG A 371 -1.49 -34.82 -24.85
N ASP A 372 -1.74 -34.63 -23.55
CA ASP A 372 -2.44 -35.63 -22.73
C ASP A 372 -3.86 -35.88 -23.27
N ALA A 373 -4.54 -34.85 -23.78
CA ALA A 373 -5.83 -35.00 -24.45
C ALA A 373 -5.73 -35.82 -25.75
N MET A 374 -4.71 -35.60 -26.58
CA MET A 374 -4.48 -36.41 -27.79
C MET A 374 -4.18 -37.88 -27.46
N LEU A 375 -3.39 -38.14 -26.41
CA LEU A 375 -3.11 -39.50 -25.92
C LEU A 375 -4.38 -40.17 -25.40
N LEU A 376 -5.21 -39.43 -24.67
CA LEU A 376 -6.50 -39.92 -24.15
C LEU A 376 -7.45 -40.28 -25.30
N LEU A 377 -7.65 -39.37 -26.26
CA LEU A 377 -8.56 -39.56 -27.39
C LEU A 377 -8.12 -40.66 -28.34
N SER A 378 -6.81 -40.88 -28.48
CA SER A 378 -6.26 -41.99 -29.27
C SER A 378 -6.27 -43.34 -28.53
N GLY A 379 -6.68 -43.39 -27.26
CA GLY A 379 -6.68 -44.61 -26.44
C GLY A 379 -5.28 -45.09 -26.06
N ARG A 380 -4.26 -44.20 -26.13
CA ARG A 380 -2.85 -44.53 -25.86
C ARG A 380 -2.35 -43.98 -24.53
N LEU A 381 -3.19 -43.27 -23.78
CA LEU A 381 -2.81 -42.71 -22.49
C LEU A 381 -2.59 -43.82 -21.46
N ASP A 382 -1.39 -43.84 -20.90
CA ASP A 382 -1.04 -44.61 -19.71
C ASP A 382 -1.25 -43.71 -18.47
N ASP A 383 -2.31 -44.01 -17.71
CA ASP A 383 -2.76 -43.28 -16.53
C ASP A 383 -2.08 -43.71 -15.22
N ARG A 384 -1.16 -44.69 -15.28
CA ARG A 384 -0.46 -45.18 -14.09
C ARG A 384 0.23 -44.04 -13.36
N MET A 385 -0.01 -43.94 -12.05
CA MET A 385 0.63 -42.93 -11.21
C MET A 385 2.02 -43.40 -10.76
N GLU A 386 2.87 -42.43 -10.41
CA GLU A 386 4.23 -42.66 -9.90
C GLU A 386 5.16 -43.36 -10.92
N GLY A 387 6.38 -43.69 -10.48
CA GLY A 387 7.39 -44.34 -11.31
C GLY A 387 8.45 -43.39 -11.88
N ARG A 388 9.33 -43.95 -12.72
CA ARG A 388 10.45 -43.20 -13.30
C ARG A 388 9.96 -42.30 -14.43
N SER A 389 10.59 -41.13 -14.56
CA SER A 389 10.36 -40.24 -15.69
C SER A 389 10.79 -40.88 -17.00
N VAL A 390 10.05 -40.60 -18.08
CA VAL A 390 10.40 -40.99 -19.45
C VAL A 390 11.41 -39.99 -20.00
N PRO A 391 12.57 -40.43 -20.54
CA PRO A 391 13.51 -39.53 -21.19
C PRO A 391 12.87 -38.74 -22.33
N VAL A 392 13.36 -37.52 -22.59
CA VAL A 392 12.92 -36.72 -23.75
C VAL A 392 13.28 -37.41 -25.07
N HIS A 393 12.46 -37.21 -26.09
CA HIS A 393 12.82 -37.63 -27.43
C HIS A 393 13.91 -36.73 -28.00
N LEU A 394 15.07 -37.30 -28.32
CA LEU A 394 16.19 -36.56 -28.91
C LEU A 394 16.15 -36.66 -30.42
N THR A 395 16.07 -35.50 -31.07
CA THR A 395 16.18 -35.39 -32.53
C THR A 395 17.65 -35.31 -32.99
N SER A 396 17.88 -35.39 -34.30
CA SER A 396 19.23 -35.28 -34.88
C SER A 396 19.86 -33.91 -34.66
N PHE A 397 19.05 -32.85 -34.54
CA PHE A 397 19.50 -31.46 -34.36
C PHE A 397 19.84 -31.10 -32.91
N MET A 398 19.51 -31.96 -31.95
CA MET A 398 19.71 -31.72 -30.51
C MET A 398 21.12 -32.11 -30.04
N GLU A 399 22.15 -31.43 -30.56
CA GLU A 399 23.55 -31.65 -30.19
C GLU A 399 24.03 -30.63 -29.16
N GLY A 400 24.76 -31.06 -28.11
CA GLY A 400 25.26 -30.14 -27.09
C GLY A 400 25.82 -30.80 -25.83
N ARG A 401 26.51 -29.99 -25.00
CA ARG A 401 27.07 -30.43 -23.72
C ARG A 401 25.94 -30.83 -22.76
N GLY A 402 26.02 -32.05 -22.24
CA GLY A 402 24.99 -32.62 -21.34
C GLY A 402 23.84 -33.35 -22.05
N ARG A 403 24.01 -33.69 -23.34
CA ARG A 403 23.07 -34.54 -24.08
C ARG A 403 22.80 -35.84 -23.31
N PRO A 404 21.53 -36.21 -23.09
CA PRO A 404 21.21 -37.50 -22.49
C PRO A 404 21.81 -38.65 -23.31
N SER A 405 22.30 -39.68 -22.62
CA SER A 405 22.82 -40.90 -23.26
C SER A 405 21.73 -41.71 -23.96
N GLU A 406 20.49 -41.60 -23.47
CA GLU A 406 19.32 -42.34 -23.98
C GLU A 406 18.30 -41.35 -24.55
N SER A 407 17.80 -41.65 -25.75
CA SER A 407 16.67 -40.97 -26.37
C SER A 407 15.38 -41.68 -25.98
N GLY A 408 14.39 -40.92 -25.53
CA GLY A 408 13.07 -41.45 -25.25
C GLY A 408 12.22 -41.66 -26.52
N PRO A 409 11.10 -42.39 -26.39
CA PRO A 409 10.13 -42.52 -27.47
C PRO A 409 9.45 -41.17 -27.77
N VAL A 410 9.11 -40.93 -29.04
CA VAL A 410 8.49 -39.68 -29.53
C VAL A 410 7.20 -39.36 -28.77
N ASP A 411 6.40 -40.37 -28.47
CA ASP A 411 5.13 -40.24 -27.76
C ASP A 411 5.28 -40.27 -26.23
N GLY A 412 6.50 -40.29 -25.70
CA GLY A 412 6.75 -40.38 -24.26
C GLY A 412 6.19 -41.67 -23.63
N ALA A 413 6.10 -42.76 -24.41
CA ALA A 413 5.55 -44.05 -24.01
C ALA A 413 4.07 -43.98 -23.62
N GLY A 414 3.33 -42.99 -24.13
CA GLY A 414 1.93 -42.76 -23.78
C GLY A 414 1.70 -42.26 -22.34
N ARG A 415 2.77 -41.99 -21.59
CA ARG A 415 2.68 -41.48 -20.22
C ARG A 415 2.17 -40.04 -20.22
N ARG A 416 1.45 -39.66 -19.15
CA ARG A 416 1.08 -38.27 -18.90
C ARG A 416 2.31 -37.36 -18.95
N SER A 417 2.13 -36.15 -19.46
CA SER A 417 3.19 -35.14 -19.64
C SER A 417 3.95 -34.84 -18.35
N LEU A 418 3.31 -34.96 -17.19
CA LEU A 418 3.93 -34.87 -15.86
C LEU A 418 5.12 -35.82 -15.65
N TYR A 419 5.13 -36.97 -16.31
CA TYR A 419 6.19 -37.98 -16.19
C TYR A 419 7.28 -37.84 -17.25
N ILE A 420 7.19 -36.86 -18.14
CA ILE A 420 8.25 -36.60 -19.12
C ILE A 420 9.38 -35.87 -18.43
N ALA A 421 10.62 -36.32 -18.64
CA ALA A 421 11.79 -35.67 -18.09
C ALA A 421 11.94 -34.27 -18.71
N VAL A 422 12.14 -33.24 -17.90
CA VAL A 422 12.39 -31.87 -18.42
C VAL A 422 13.89 -31.61 -18.42
N ARG A 423 14.45 -31.20 -19.55
CA ARG A 423 15.86 -30.79 -19.66
C ARG A 423 15.98 -29.42 -20.32
N ARG A 424 16.64 -28.49 -19.63
CA ARG A 424 16.80 -27.09 -20.08
C ARG A 424 17.40 -26.95 -21.49
N ASN A 425 18.39 -27.77 -21.81
CA ASN A 425 19.11 -27.71 -23.11
C ASN A 425 18.53 -28.67 -24.16
N PHE A 426 17.57 -29.52 -23.79
CA PHE A 426 16.98 -30.56 -24.63
C PHE A 426 15.47 -30.57 -24.40
N PRO A 427 14.76 -29.53 -24.86
CA PRO A 427 13.31 -29.46 -24.71
C PRO A 427 12.64 -30.58 -25.51
N ASP A 428 11.50 -31.06 -25.02
CA ASP A 428 10.65 -31.96 -25.78
C ASP A 428 10.08 -31.18 -26.98
N PRO A 429 10.18 -31.72 -28.22
CA PRO A 429 9.88 -30.97 -29.44
C PRO A 429 8.40 -30.69 -29.67
#